data_AF-A0A2A2JSR6-F1
#
_entry.id   AF-A0A2A2JSR6-F1
#
_cell.length_a   1.000
_cell.length_b   1.000
_cell.length_c   1.000
_cell.angle_alpha   90.00
_cell.angle_beta   90.00
_cell.angle_gamma   90.00
#
_symmetry.space_group_name_H-M   'P 1'
#
loop_
_entity.id
_entity.type
_entity.pdbx_description
1 polymer ?
#
loop_
_entity_poly.entity_id
_entity_poly.type
_entity_poly.pdbx_seq_one_letter_code
_entity_poly.pdbx_strand_id
1 'polypeptide(L)'
;MSKTLNLVRKLPYKSYTRKMIGYLYAISHGAEWIYDTDVDNRPIFGGLDAFDFADELSGVRFERNHSDPIINRLFNPYLYFGRPDMWPRGFPLEYFSQHNHTDANFRLCEVQKRAAVQQGLVDMDPDVDAIFRLLHANPTKVSSEHFNRHAPPIILGQKTYSPWNSQNTLFHRNAFFTMFLPTTVSFRTTDIWRSYFSQKLLHLIDEYVAFYPVNAVQIRNAHNYLKDFEDEQEVYLKSGELLKFLDEWKCSQKSTANCAIELAEQFGKMEFWQEDDVDLVKEWIHDLISIGYAFPPLSKPSNYELPRSENTTDVNCRRMFLQLYNDKSTADNQTDDTRSIQKMENFQDFVELCDKTNVTGNSEFPPLQYPFNYIHINPREMNKGYNGYTCMIKAYELGLRNIKGYFAVADDAMLNFWQPINLDIVYHQWGTKNFAFGPGPWWPTSIGQAAMENVIKMVKDERNCSKTCQKTVEEYRQKLLKKKIIKENETAITEMEKFVNWAVSDVYYIPTQEMPFFAGLMKIFYRNELFIEIAVSKYLKAVDHQT
;
A
#
# COMPACT_ATOMS: atom_id res chain seq x y z
N MET A 1 32.54 -2.30 -23.34
CA MET A 1 31.77 -3.55 -23.14
C MET A 1 32.51 -4.75 -23.74
N SER A 2 33.52 -5.31 -23.05
CA SER A 2 34.35 -6.42 -23.60
C SER A 2 34.21 -7.74 -22.84
N LYS A 3 33.21 -7.89 -21.95
CA LYS A 3 32.81 -9.20 -21.44
C LYS A 3 31.65 -9.68 -22.28
N THR A 4 31.80 -10.79 -22.98
CA THR A 4 30.65 -11.37 -23.69
C THR A 4 29.79 -12.10 -22.67
N LEU A 5 28.53 -11.69 -22.55
CA LEU A 5 27.55 -12.30 -21.64
C LEU A 5 27.04 -13.61 -22.25
N ASN A 6 27.02 -14.68 -21.46
CA ASN A 6 26.70 -16.02 -21.95
C ASN A 6 25.22 -16.18 -22.27
N LEU A 7 24.34 -15.63 -21.42
CA LEU A 7 22.89 -15.70 -21.60
C LEU A 7 22.48 -15.14 -22.95
N VAL A 8 23.03 -13.98 -23.32
CA VAL A 8 22.69 -13.25 -24.56
C VAL A 8 22.88 -14.12 -25.82
N ARG A 9 23.86 -15.04 -25.79
CA ARG A 9 24.14 -15.96 -26.91
C ARG A 9 23.14 -17.10 -27.00
N LYS A 10 22.55 -17.51 -25.87
CA LYS A 10 21.63 -18.65 -25.77
C LYS A 10 20.16 -18.24 -25.91
N LEU A 11 19.83 -16.96 -25.73
CA LEU A 11 18.45 -16.49 -25.85
C LEU A 11 17.91 -16.61 -27.28
N PRO A 12 16.68 -17.13 -27.46
CA PRO A 12 16.06 -17.25 -28.78
C PRO A 12 15.91 -15.88 -29.47
N TYR A 13 16.04 -15.87 -30.79
CA TYR A 13 15.81 -14.69 -31.62
C TYR A 13 14.31 -14.38 -31.75
N LYS A 14 13.97 -13.10 -31.91
CA LYS A 14 12.58 -12.61 -32.04
C LYS A 14 11.66 -13.11 -30.91
N SER A 15 12.23 -13.29 -29.72
CA SER A 15 11.49 -13.73 -28.53
C SER A 15 11.29 -12.58 -27.56
N TYR A 16 10.15 -12.60 -26.87
CA TYR A 16 9.83 -11.72 -25.75
C TYR A 16 10.90 -11.74 -24.65
N THR A 17 11.49 -12.91 -24.39
CA THR A 17 12.47 -13.10 -23.31
C THR A 17 13.78 -12.34 -23.52
N ARG A 18 14.01 -11.79 -24.72
CA ARG A 18 15.15 -10.91 -25.00
C ARG A 18 15.13 -9.59 -24.22
N LYS A 19 14.02 -9.24 -23.54
CA LYS A 19 14.00 -8.17 -22.54
C LYS A 19 15.13 -8.30 -21.51
N MET A 20 15.55 -9.53 -21.17
CA MET A 20 16.67 -9.80 -20.25
C MET A 20 17.99 -9.16 -20.69
N ILE A 21 18.21 -8.94 -21.99
CA ILE A 21 19.39 -8.22 -22.50
C ILE A 21 19.35 -6.76 -22.04
N GLY A 22 18.17 -6.13 -22.12
CA GLY A 22 17.93 -4.78 -21.63
C GLY A 22 18.10 -4.69 -20.11
N TYR A 23 17.65 -5.69 -19.36
CA TYR A 23 17.88 -5.75 -17.91
C TYR A 23 19.38 -5.81 -17.61
N LEU A 24 20.14 -6.76 -18.19
CA LEU A 24 21.59 -6.86 -17.97
C LEU A 24 22.32 -5.57 -18.35
N TYR A 25 21.91 -4.93 -19.45
CA TYR A 25 22.44 -3.63 -19.84
C TYR A 25 22.20 -2.60 -18.73
N ALA A 26 20.96 -2.41 -18.27
CA ALA A 26 20.64 -1.45 -17.22
C ALA A 26 21.41 -1.72 -15.92
N ILE A 27 21.45 -2.99 -15.48
CA ILE A 27 22.17 -3.41 -14.26
C ILE A 27 23.66 -3.11 -14.39
N SER A 28 24.27 -3.42 -15.53
CA SER A 28 25.71 -3.17 -15.75
C SER A 28 26.08 -1.68 -15.79
N HIS A 29 25.10 -0.79 -15.97
CA HIS A 29 25.27 0.67 -15.93
C HIS A 29 24.85 1.28 -14.59
N GLY A 30 24.62 0.47 -13.54
CA GLY A 30 24.33 0.95 -12.19
C GLY A 30 22.88 1.39 -11.97
N ALA A 31 21.92 0.77 -12.69
CA ALA A 31 20.50 1.01 -12.41
C ALA A 31 20.16 0.64 -10.95
N GLU A 32 19.47 1.53 -10.25
CA GLU A 32 18.90 1.26 -8.91
C GLU A 32 17.45 0.74 -9.01
N TRP A 33 16.77 1.13 -10.09
CA TRP A 33 15.41 0.76 -10.41
C TRP A 33 15.29 0.42 -11.90
N ILE A 34 14.50 -0.59 -12.23
CA ILE A 34 14.15 -0.94 -13.61
C ILE A 34 12.63 -1.00 -13.72
N TYR A 35 12.07 -0.17 -14.59
CA TYR A 35 10.66 -0.23 -14.94
C TYR A 35 10.47 -1.13 -16.16
N ASP A 36 9.75 -2.23 -15.97
CA ASP A 36 9.40 -3.16 -17.03
C ASP A 36 7.99 -2.86 -17.52
N THR A 37 7.89 -2.60 -18.83
CA THR A 37 6.63 -2.27 -19.47
C THR A 37 6.58 -2.81 -20.89
N ASP A 38 5.37 -2.89 -21.42
CA ASP A 38 5.09 -3.25 -22.81
C ASP A 38 4.79 -2.00 -23.65
N VAL A 39 4.96 -2.10 -24.96
CA VAL A 39 4.82 -0.96 -25.89
C VAL A 39 3.39 -0.40 -25.97
N ASP A 40 2.40 -1.18 -25.54
CA ASP A 40 0.97 -0.82 -25.59
C ASP A 40 0.47 -0.18 -24.28
N ASN A 41 1.35 -0.02 -23.30
CA ASN A 41 1.05 0.61 -22.03
C ASN A 41 1.36 2.11 -22.07
N ARG A 42 0.38 2.91 -21.63
CA ARG A 42 0.52 4.37 -21.53
C ARG A 42 0.38 4.79 -20.07
N PRO A 43 1.42 5.38 -19.46
CA PRO A 43 1.34 5.89 -18.10
C PRO A 43 0.26 6.99 -17.97
N ILE A 44 -0.47 6.97 -16.86
CA ILE A 44 -1.45 7.98 -16.45
C ILE A 44 -1.23 8.35 -14.98
N PHE A 45 -1.89 9.39 -14.47
CA PHE A 45 -1.87 9.77 -13.04
C PHE A 45 -0.45 9.88 -12.43
N GLY A 46 0.48 10.53 -13.13
CA GLY A 46 1.87 10.71 -12.67
C GLY A 46 2.82 9.59 -13.09
N GLY A 47 2.32 8.49 -13.67
CA GLY A 47 3.15 7.42 -14.22
C GLY A 47 4.07 6.81 -13.18
N LEU A 48 5.39 7.03 -13.30
CA LEU A 48 6.39 6.50 -12.37
C LEU A 48 6.30 7.13 -10.97
N ASP A 49 5.82 8.37 -10.86
CA ASP A 49 5.67 9.06 -9.57
C ASP A 49 4.57 8.43 -8.68
N ALA A 50 3.78 7.51 -9.24
CA ALA A 50 2.78 6.75 -8.49
C ALA A 50 3.38 5.57 -7.69
N PHE A 51 4.64 5.19 -7.95
CA PHE A 51 5.37 4.16 -7.22
C PHE A 51 6.16 4.75 -6.04
N ASP A 52 6.50 3.92 -5.05
CA ASP A 52 7.23 4.38 -3.86
C ASP A 52 8.73 4.06 -3.94
N PHE A 53 9.57 5.09 -3.88
CA PHE A 53 11.03 4.98 -3.95
C PHE A 53 11.72 5.08 -2.59
N ALA A 54 11.01 5.53 -1.55
CA ALA A 54 11.55 5.69 -0.20
C ALA A 54 11.82 4.35 0.46
N ASP A 55 12.89 4.23 1.26
CA ASP A 55 13.28 2.96 1.88
C ASP A 55 12.20 2.41 2.85
N GLU A 56 11.61 3.32 3.62
CA GLU A 56 10.54 3.08 4.58
C GLU A 56 9.35 3.99 4.26
N LEU A 57 8.14 3.46 4.49
CA LEU A 57 6.88 4.16 4.25
C LEU A 57 5.80 3.70 5.24
N SER A 58 4.72 4.47 5.37
CA SER A 58 3.49 4.03 6.01
C SER A 58 2.55 3.43 4.96
N GLY A 59 1.72 2.45 5.33
CA GLY A 59 0.76 1.90 4.37
C GLY A 59 0.08 0.61 4.80
N VAL A 60 -0.66 0.03 3.87
CA VAL A 60 -1.42 -1.20 4.09
C VAL A 60 -0.57 -2.43 3.74
N ARG A 61 -0.66 -3.44 4.61
CA ARG A 61 -0.06 -4.75 4.43
C ARG A 61 -1.13 -5.84 4.54
N PHE A 62 -1.06 -6.83 3.66
CA PHE A 62 -1.85 -8.06 3.80
C PHE A 62 -0.96 -9.16 4.38
N GLU A 63 -1.27 -9.64 5.58
CA GLU A 63 -0.45 -10.66 6.24
C GLU A 63 -1.28 -11.64 7.07
N ARG A 64 -0.99 -12.92 6.87
CA ARG A 64 -1.68 -14.04 7.52
C ARG A 64 -0.73 -14.87 8.35
N ASN A 65 -1.29 -15.76 9.17
CA ASN A 65 -0.48 -16.72 9.90
C ASN A 65 0.25 -17.65 8.92
N HIS A 66 1.57 -17.79 9.09
CA HIS A 66 2.42 -18.62 8.24
C HIS A 66 2.09 -20.11 8.29
N SER A 67 1.30 -20.54 9.29
CA SER A 67 0.77 -21.89 9.44
C SER A 67 -0.59 -22.08 8.77
N ASP A 68 -1.23 -21.01 8.28
CA ASP A 68 -2.49 -21.13 7.54
C ASP A 68 -2.25 -21.92 6.24
N PRO A 69 -3.25 -22.71 5.79
CA PRO A 69 -3.20 -23.36 4.49
C PRO A 69 -2.93 -22.35 3.36
N ILE A 70 -2.19 -22.76 2.32
CA ILE A 70 -1.77 -21.87 1.23
C ILE A 70 -2.93 -21.13 0.56
N ILE A 71 -4.08 -21.79 0.41
CA ILE A 71 -5.32 -21.21 -0.14
C ILE A 71 -5.73 -19.90 0.56
N ASN A 72 -5.51 -19.83 1.87
CA ASN A 72 -5.84 -18.67 2.68
C ASN A 72 -4.81 -17.55 2.52
N ARG A 73 -3.57 -17.90 2.13
CA ARG A 73 -2.43 -17.00 1.91
C ARG A 73 -2.24 -16.58 0.46
N LEU A 74 -3.24 -16.82 -0.39
CA LEU A 74 -3.32 -16.20 -1.70
C LEU A 74 -3.91 -14.80 -1.56
N PHE A 75 -3.56 -13.92 -2.49
CA PHE A 75 -4.11 -12.57 -2.53
C PHE A 75 -4.54 -12.24 -3.96
N ASN A 76 -5.83 -11.97 -4.16
CA ASN A 76 -6.34 -11.42 -5.40
C ASN A 76 -6.28 -9.87 -5.38
N PRO A 77 -5.34 -9.22 -6.10
CA PRO A 77 -5.27 -7.76 -6.13
C PRO A 77 -6.52 -7.13 -6.74
N TYR A 78 -7.13 -7.74 -7.75
CA TYR A 78 -8.27 -7.15 -8.44
C TYR A 78 -9.49 -7.02 -7.53
N LEU A 79 -9.70 -8.00 -6.63
CA LEU A 79 -10.69 -7.92 -5.55
C LEU A 79 -10.44 -6.70 -4.64
N TYR A 80 -9.20 -6.49 -4.20
CA TYR A 80 -8.83 -5.37 -3.32
C TYR A 80 -9.06 -4.00 -3.98
N PHE A 81 -8.76 -3.90 -5.27
CA PHE A 81 -8.97 -2.69 -6.07
C PHE A 81 -10.40 -2.57 -6.65
N GLY A 82 -11.37 -3.27 -6.06
CA GLY A 82 -12.80 -3.04 -6.30
C GLY A 82 -13.43 -3.84 -7.44
N ARG A 83 -12.78 -4.93 -7.87
CA ARG A 83 -13.28 -5.88 -8.88
C ARG A 83 -13.40 -7.30 -8.32
N PRO A 84 -14.45 -7.57 -7.51
CA PRO A 84 -14.68 -8.90 -6.93
C PRO A 84 -14.98 -9.98 -7.99
N ASP A 85 -15.37 -9.55 -9.18
CA ASP A 85 -15.65 -10.38 -10.35
C ASP A 85 -14.40 -10.79 -11.14
N MET A 86 -13.22 -10.21 -10.85
CA MET A 86 -12.00 -10.39 -11.65
C MET A 86 -10.86 -11.04 -10.88
N TRP A 87 -9.91 -11.64 -11.61
CA TRP A 87 -8.66 -12.16 -11.09
C TRP A 87 -7.50 -11.95 -12.08
N PRO A 88 -6.25 -11.80 -11.59
CA PRO A 88 -5.08 -11.71 -12.47
C PRO A 88 -4.79 -13.03 -13.17
N ARG A 89 -4.22 -12.97 -14.38
CA ARG A 89 -3.68 -14.17 -15.05
C ARG A 89 -2.68 -14.86 -14.12
N GLY A 90 -2.80 -16.17 -13.97
CA GLY A 90 -1.96 -16.92 -13.02
C GLY A 90 -2.61 -17.22 -11.69
N PHE A 91 -3.79 -16.67 -11.41
CA PHE A 91 -4.47 -16.97 -10.16
C PHE A 91 -4.99 -18.41 -10.18
N PRO A 92 -4.75 -19.24 -9.15
CA PRO A 92 -5.24 -20.62 -9.14
C PRO A 92 -6.78 -20.66 -9.08
N LEU A 93 -7.40 -21.03 -10.18
CA LEU A 93 -8.85 -20.95 -10.38
C LEU A 93 -9.64 -21.89 -9.46
N GLU A 94 -9.03 -23.01 -9.05
CA GLU A 94 -9.59 -23.94 -8.08
C GLU A 94 -9.84 -23.29 -6.70
N TYR A 95 -9.19 -22.15 -6.44
CA TYR A 95 -9.30 -21.41 -5.18
C TYR A 95 -10.10 -20.11 -5.31
N PHE A 96 -10.46 -19.68 -6.52
CA PHE A 96 -11.11 -18.39 -6.73
C PHE A 96 -12.43 -18.25 -5.98
N SER A 97 -13.33 -19.23 -6.09
CA SER A 97 -14.66 -19.20 -5.43
C SER A 97 -14.60 -19.31 -3.90
N GLN A 98 -13.50 -19.81 -3.35
CA GLN A 98 -13.29 -19.99 -1.92
C GLN A 98 -12.52 -18.80 -1.30
N HIS A 99 -11.95 -17.94 -2.14
CA HIS A 99 -11.09 -16.85 -1.70
C HIS A 99 -11.92 -15.59 -1.43
N ASN A 100 -11.88 -15.12 -0.18
CA ASN A 100 -12.32 -13.79 0.19
C ASN A 100 -11.26 -13.11 1.07
N HIS A 101 -11.08 -11.80 0.90
CA HIS A 101 -10.27 -10.99 1.81
C HIS A 101 -11.04 -10.82 3.12
N THR A 102 -10.80 -11.69 4.10
CA THR A 102 -11.45 -11.60 5.40
C THR A 102 -10.84 -10.51 6.29
N ASP A 103 -11.63 -9.99 7.22
CA ASP A 103 -11.36 -8.85 8.12
C ASP A 103 -10.09 -8.94 8.98
N ALA A 104 -9.49 -10.13 9.12
CA ALA A 104 -8.39 -10.37 10.05
C ALA A 104 -6.98 -10.24 9.43
N ASN A 105 -6.88 -9.91 8.14
CA ASN A 105 -5.61 -10.05 7.41
C ASN A 105 -4.94 -8.71 7.04
N PHE A 106 -5.68 -7.60 7.09
CA PHE A 106 -5.12 -6.29 6.77
C PHE A 106 -4.50 -5.63 7.99
N ARG A 107 -3.33 -5.03 7.78
CA ARG A 107 -2.59 -4.27 8.80
C ARG A 107 -2.23 -2.91 8.25
N LEU A 108 -2.46 -1.86 9.04
CA LEU A 108 -1.91 -0.54 8.78
C LEU A 108 -0.64 -0.38 9.60
N CYS A 109 0.50 -0.19 8.93
CA CYS A 109 1.78 0.01 9.58
C CYS A 109 2.26 1.46 9.40
N GLU A 110 2.70 2.09 10.49
CA GLU A 110 3.28 3.43 10.46
C GLU A 110 4.64 3.45 9.76
N VAL A 111 5.45 2.43 10.00
CA VAL A 111 6.76 2.23 9.37
C VAL A 111 6.87 0.80 8.85
N GLN A 112 7.06 0.66 7.55
CA GLN A 112 7.40 -0.61 6.91
C GLN A 112 8.36 -0.42 5.75
N LYS A 113 9.14 -1.46 5.48
CA LYS A 113 10.06 -1.51 4.34
C LYS A 113 9.26 -1.52 3.03
N ARG A 114 9.71 -0.73 2.04
CA ARG A 114 9.13 -0.76 0.68
C ARG A 114 9.20 -2.16 0.07
N ALA A 115 8.31 -2.42 -0.90
CA ALA A 115 8.42 -3.61 -1.73
C ALA A 115 9.50 -3.44 -2.80
N ALA A 116 10.28 -4.52 -3.03
CA ALA A 116 11.29 -4.56 -4.08
C ALA A 116 10.69 -4.79 -5.47
N VAL A 117 9.48 -5.34 -5.53
CA VAL A 117 8.69 -5.44 -6.78
C VAL A 117 7.37 -4.73 -6.55
N GLN A 118 7.07 -3.77 -7.42
CA GLN A 118 5.87 -2.95 -7.35
C GLN A 118 5.12 -3.07 -8.66
N GLN A 119 3.97 -3.74 -8.66
CA GLN A 119 3.12 -3.85 -9.84
C GLN A 119 2.01 -2.80 -9.79
N GLY A 120 1.95 -1.93 -10.79
CA GLY A 120 0.83 -1.00 -10.97
C GLY A 120 -0.29 -1.66 -11.77
N LEU A 121 -1.54 -1.48 -11.33
CA LEU A 121 -2.68 -1.91 -12.11
C LEU A 121 -2.82 -1.12 -13.41
N VAL A 122 -3.47 -1.75 -14.38
CA VAL A 122 -3.64 -1.22 -15.74
C VAL A 122 -5.12 -1.20 -16.09
N ASP A 123 -5.62 -0.04 -16.47
CA ASP A 123 -7.01 0.15 -16.90
C ASP A 123 -7.21 -0.23 -18.37
N MET A 124 -8.49 -0.26 -18.78
CA MET A 124 -9.01 -0.59 -20.10
C MET A 124 -8.91 -2.08 -20.38
N ASP A 125 -7.71 -2.61 -20.57
CA ASP A 125 -7.50 -4.01 -20.92
C ASP A 125 -6.49 -4.69 -19.99
N PRO A 126 -6.85 -4.89 -18.70
CA PRO A 126 -5.96 -5.46 -17.71
C PRO A 126 -5.52 -6.88 -18.05
N ASP A 127 -4.50 -7.31 -17.32
CA ASP A 127 -3.96 -8.65 -17.48
C ASP A 127 -4.78 -9.70 -16.75
N VAL A 128 -5.85 -10.10 -17.43
CA VAL A 128 -6.70 -11.24 -17.10
C VAL A 128 -6.38 -12.41 -18.02
N ASP A 129 -6.74 -13.60 -17.56
CA ASP A 129 -6.60 -14.84 -18.32
C ASP A 129 -7.62 -14.96 -19.47
N ALA A 130 -7.41 -15.96 -20.33
CA ALA A 130 -8.26 -16.23 -21.48
C ALA A 130 -9.68 -16.64 -21.09
N ILE A 131 -9.88 -17.34 -19.96
CA ILE A 131 -11.23 -17.72 -19.49
C ILE A 131 -12.07 -16.48 -19.20
N PHE A 132 -11.53 -15.52 -18.46
CA PHE A 132 -12.23 -14.26 -18.18
C PHE A 132 -12.58 -13.53 -19.48
N ARG A 133 -11.64 -13.45 -20.43
CA ARG A 133 -11.87 -12.82 -21.74
C ARG A 133 -12.95 -13.52 -22.56
N LEU A 134 -12.94 -14.86 -22.60
CA LEU A 134 -13.94 -15.63 -23.33
C LEU A 134 -15.35 -15.42 -22.77
N LEU A 135 -15.47 -15.17 -21.46
CA LEU A 135 -16.75 -14.94 -20.80
C LEU A 135 -17.23 -13.47 -20.90
N HIS A 136 -16.33 -12.50 -20.88
CA HIS A 136 -16.69 -11.08 -20.69
C HIS A 136 -16.29 -10.15 -21.84
N ALA A 137 -15.29 -10.51 -22.65
CA ALA A 137 -14.82 -9.62 -23.70
C ALA A 137 -15.80 -9.55 -24.87
N ASN A 138 -16.00 -8.34 -25.40
CA ASN A 138 -16.74 -8.13 -26.63
C ASN A 138 -15.76 -7.90 -27.79
N PRO A 139 -15.68 -8.79 -28.80
CA PRO A 139 -14.74 -8.64 -29.91
C PRO A 139 -14.90 -7.35 -30.73
N THR A 140 -16.06 -6.70 -30.64
CA THR A 140 -16.38 -5.49 -31.41
C THR A 140 -16.18 -4.18 -30.62
N LYS A 141 -15.88 -4.26 -29.32
CA LYS A 141 -15.67 -3.09 -28.47
C LYS A 141 -14.32 -3.15 -27.79
N VAL A 142 -13.68 -2.00 -27.65
CA VAL A 142 -12.47 -1.88 -26.83
C VAL A 142 -12.86 -2.15 -25.38
N SER A 143 -12.05 -2.96 -24.70
CA SER A 143 -12.21 -3.25 -23.28
C SER A 143 -12.15 -1.95 -22.47
N SER A 144 -13.07 -1.79 -21.52
CA SER A 144 -13.20 -0.59 -20.69
C SER A 144 -13.20 -0.94 -19.22
N GLU A 145 -12.40 -1.94 -18.84
CA GLU A 145 -12.28 -2.37 -17.46
C GLU A 145 -11.64 -1.26 -16.63
N HIS A 146 -12.10 -1.13 -15.39
CA HIS A 146 -11.65 -0.10 -14.47
C HIS A 146 -11.46 -0.67 -13.07
N PHE A 147 -10.44 -0.17 -12.35
CA PHE A 147 -10.23 -0.42 -10.94
C PHE A 147 -10.28 0.86 -10.11
N ASN A 148 -10.51 0.73 -8.80
CA ASN A 148 -10.52 1.85 -7.89
C ASN A 148 -9.16 2.56 -7.85
N ARG A 149 -9.11 3.79 -8.38
CA ARG A 149 -7.87 4.60 -8.45
C ARG A 149 -7.48 5.29 -7.14
N HIS A 150 -8.35 5.24 -6.14
CA HIS A 150 -8.18 5.87 -4.83
C HIS A 150 -7.69 4.91 -3.76
N ALA A 151 -7.74 3.60 -4.03
CA ALA A 151 -7.27 2.58 -3.13
C ALA A 151 -5.79 2.78 -2.77
N PRO A 152 -5.41 2.50 -1.52
CA PRO A 152 -4.02 2.60 -1.14
C PRO A 152 -3.20 1.46 -1.75
N PRO A 153 -1.88 1.61 -1.94
CA PRO A 153 -1.02 0.48 -2.26
C PRO A 153 -1.04 -0.57 -1.15
N ILE A 154 -0.83 -1.82 -1.53
CA ILE A 154 -0.82 -2.94 -0.58
C ILE A 154 0.43 -3.81 -0.75
N ILE A 155 1.15 -4.00 0.36
CA ILE A 155 2.33 -4.87 0.43
C ILE A 155 1.88 -6.28 0.87
N LEU A 156 2.38 -7.30 0.18
CA LEU A 156 2.15 -8.69 0.57
C LEU A 156 3.13 -9.16 1.64
N GLY A 157 2.56 -9.82 2.64
CA GLY A 157 3.28 -10.42 3.75
C GLY A 157 4.18 -11.58 3.34
N GLN A 158 5.04 -11.99 4.27
CA GLN A 158 5.86 -13.19 4.07
C GLN A 158 4.96 -14.41 3.83
N LYS A 159 5.37 -15.25 2.87
CA LYS A 159 4.62 -16.44 2.44
C LYS A 159 3.18 -16.17 1.96
N THR A 160 2.85 -14.94 1.60
CA THR A 160 1.65 -14.60 0.83
C THR A 160 2.02 -14.54 -0.64
N TYR A 161 1.14 -15.04 -1.51
CA TYR A 161 1.40 -15.07 -2.95
C TYR A 161 0.29 -14.45 -3.76
N SER A 162 0.69 -13.78 -4.83
CA SER A 162 -0.20 -13.29 -5.87
C SER A 162 0.54 -13.24 -7.20
N PRO A 163 -0.05 -13.71 -8.31
CA PRO A 163 0.59 -13.62 -9.61
C PRO A 163 0.65 -12.15 -10.06
N TRP A 164 1.72 -11.81 -10.78
CA TRP A 164 1.91 -10.49 -11.38
C TRP A 164 2.67 -10.63 -12.70
N ASN A 165 2.52 -9.65 -13.58
CA ASN A 165 3.04 -9.69 -14.96
C ASN A 165 4.16 -8.66 -15.19
N SER A 166 4.60 -8.51 -16.43
CA SER A 166 5.66 -7.55 -16.81
C SER A 166 5.14 -6.28 -17.49
N GLN A 167 3.85 -5.97 -17.41
CA GLN A 167 3.25 -4.87 -18.18
C GLN A 167 3.52 -3.50 -17.54
N ASN A 168 3.55 -3.43 -16.22
CA ASN A 168 3.63 -2.19 -15.46
C ASN A 168 4.27 -2.45 -14.10
N THR A 169 5.52 -2.91 -14.13
CA THR A 169 6.18 -3.44 -12.94
C THR A 169 7.52 -2.77 -12.71
N LEU A 170 7.69 -2.18 -11.54
CA LEU A 170 8.92 -1.53 -11.10
C LEU A 170 9.71 -2.46 -10.20
N PHE A 171 10.98 -2.66 -10.53
CA PHE A 171 11.92 -3.50 -9.79
C PHE A 171 12.98 -2.65 -9.12
N HIS A 172 13.15 -2.81 -7.82
CA HIS A 172 14.31 -2.32 -7.08
C HIS A 172 15.52 -3.22 -7.33
N ARG A 173 16.74 -2.68 -7.21
CA ARG A 173 17.98 -3.44 -7.38
C ARG A 173 18.04 -4.73 -6.57
N ASN A 174 17.39 -4.79 -5.41
CA ASN A 174 17.37 -6.01 -4.60
C ASN A 174 16.59 -7.17 -5.25
N ALA A 175 15.72 -6.91 -6.22
CA ALA A 175 14.94 -7.93 -6.93
C ALA A 175 15.54 -8.33 -8.29
N PHE A 176 16.60 -7.67 -8.78
CA PHE A 176 17.09 -7.89 -10.15
C PHE A 176 17.46 -9.33 -10.44
N PHE A 177 18.02 -10.06 -9.49
CA PHE A 177 18.36 -11.48 -9.69
C PHE A 177 17.15 -12.38 -9.98
N THR A 178 15.92 -11.94 -9.68
CA THR A 178 14.69 -12.70 -9.95
C THR A 178 14.02 -12.31 -11.27
N MET A 179 14.57 -11.36 -12.05
CA MET A 179 13.98 -10.87 -13.31
C MET A 179 14.14 -11.84 -14.50
N PHE A 180 14.58 -13.07 -14.27
CA PHE A 180 14.75 -14.09 -15.30
C PHE A 180 13.41 -14.49 -15.94
N LEU A 181 13.33 -14.49 -17.27
CA LEU A 181 12.14 -14.93 -18.01
C LEU A 181 12.40 -16.30 -18.67
N PRO A 182 11.65 -17.36 -18.31
CA PRO A 182 11.80 -18.68 -18.91
C PRO A 182 11.41 -18.66 -20.39
N THR A 183 12.10 -19.46 -21.18
CA THR A 183 12.05 -19.51 -22.65
C THR A 183 11.38 -20.75 -23.21
N THR A 184 11.27 -21.83 -22.41
CA THR A 184 10.67 -23.10 -22.85
C THR A 184 9.17 -23.16 -22.63
N VAL A 185 8.61 -22.20 -21.90
CA VAL A 185 7.16 -22.03 -21.69
C VAL A 185 6.54 -21.06 -22.69
N SER A 186 5.21 -21.06 -22.79
CA SER A 186 4.50 -20.13 -23.67
C SER A 186 4.71 -18.66 -23.26
N PHE A 187 4.50 -17.76 -24.22
CA PHE A 187 4.58 -16.32 -23.98
C PHE A 187 3.59 -15.83 -22.90
N ARG A 188 2.40 -16.45 -22.78
CA ARG A 188 1.39 -16.09 -21.78
C ARG A 188 1.74 -16.59 -20.38
N THR A 189 2.72 -17.47 -20.29
CA THR A 189 3.03 -18.26 -19.10
C THR A 189 4.37 -17.83 -18.47
N THR A 190 5.29 -17.30 -19.27
CA THR A 190 6.65 -16.90 -18.88
C THR A 190 6.71 -15.93 -17.68
N ASP A 191 5.97 -14.84 -17.71
CA ASP A 191 6.01 -13.81 -16.68
C ASP A 191 5.28 -14.25 -15.40
N ILE A 192 4.23 -15.05 -15.54
CA ILE A 192 3.51 -15.64 -14.41
C ILE A 192 4.39 -16.62 -13.64
N TRP A 193 5.08 -17.57 -14.28
CA TRP A 193 6.01 -18.46 -13.55
C TRP A 193 7.14 -17.69 -12.88
N ARG A 194 7.72 -16.70 -13.59
CA ARG A 194 8.71 -15.80 -12.98
C ARG A 194 8.15 -15.11 -11.75
N SER A 195 6.87 -14.73 -11.74
CA SER A 195 6.26 -14.02 -10.61
C SER A 195 6.27 -14.86 -9.32
N TYR A 196 5.95 -16.15 -9.41
CA TYR A 196 5.95 -17.08 -8.27
C TYR A 196 7.37 -17.48 -7.86
N PHE A 197 8.24 -17.76 -8.84
CA PHE A 197 9.67 -17.99 -8.62
C PHE A 197 10.33 -16.82 -7.88
N SER A 198 10.04 -15.59 -8.32
CA SER A 198 10.54 -14.36 -7.72
C SER A 198 10.04 -14.20 -6.28
N GLN A 199 8.73 -14.33 -6.04
CA GLN A 199 8.16 -14.17 -4.71
C GLN A 199 8.84 -15.08 -3.68
N LYS A 200 9.08 -16.35 -4.03
CA LYS A 200 9.76 -17.27 -3.11
C LYS A 200 11.19 -16.81 -2.78
N LEU A 201 11.94 -16.32 -3.75
CA LEU A 201 13.30 -15.83 -3.54
C LEU A 201 13.34 -14.51 -2.76
N LEU A 202 12.40 -13.59 -3.02
CA LEU A 202 12.26 -12.34 -2.28
C LEU A 202 11.96 -12.61 -0.80
N HIS A 203 11.13 -13.60 -0.50
CA HIS A 203 10.88 -14.04 0.87
C HIS A 203 12.16 -14.45 1.63
N LEU A 204 13.16 -15.04 0.95
CA LEU A 204 14.43 -15.46 1.58
C LEU A 204 15.35 -14.28 1.98
N ILE A 205 15.19 -13.13 1.33
CA ILE A 205 16.01 -11.93 1.56
C ILE A 205 15.22 -10.81 2.25
N ASP A 206 14.05 -11.15 2.78
CA ASP A 206 13.13 -10.21 3.42
C ASP A 206 12.76 -9.01 2.52
N GLU A 207 12.47 -9.31 1.27
CA GLU A 207 11.89 -8.38 0.29
C GLU A 207 10.44 -8.78 -0.04
N TYR A 208 9.67 -7.80 -0.47
CA TYR A 208 8.22 -7.95 -0.68
C TYR A 208 7.78 -7.57 -2.09
N VAL A 209 6.57 -8.00 -2.42
CA VAL A 209 5.80 -7.55 -3.59
C VAL A 209 4.68 -6.65 -3.12
N ALA A 210 4.41 -5.57 -3.86
CA ALA A 210 3.28 -4.69 -3.64
C ALA A 210 2.49 -4.44 -4.91
N PHE A 211 1.20 -4.18 -4.73
CA PHE A 211 0.28 -3.79 -5.78
C PHE A 211 -0.16 -2.35 -5.59
N TYR A 212 -0.15 -1.59 -6.67
CA TYR A 212 -0.47 -0.16 -6.71
C TYR A 212 -1.75 0.07 -7.49
N PRO A 213 -2.54 1.10 -7.13
CA PRO A 213 -3.70 1.49 -7.92
C PRO A 213 -3.31 1.86 -9.34
N VAL A 214 -4.31 1.99 -10.20
CA VAL A 214 -4.11 2.23 -11.63
C VAL A 214 -3.25 3.47 -11.89
N ASN A 215 -2.16 3.25 -12.61
CA ASN A 215 -1.26 4.30 -13.10
C ASN A 215 -0.85 4.10 -14.57
N ALA A 216 -1.48 3.16 -15.27
CA ALA A 216 -1.35 2.99 -16.73
C ALA A 216 -2.67 2.56 -17.38
N VAL A 217 -2.81 2.81 -18.67
CA VAL A 217 -3.85 2.21 -19.53
C VAL A 217 -3.21 1.33 -20.59
N GLN A 218 -3.86 0.23 -20.95
CA GLN A 218 -3.47 -0.62 -22.07
C GLN A 218 -4.55 -0.59 -23.15
N ILE A 219 -4.17 -0.29 -24.38
CA ILE A 219 -5.07 -0.31 -25.54
C ILE A 219 -4.46 -1.24 -26.57
N ARG A 220 -5.09 -2.40 -26.78
CA ARG A 220 -4.62 -3.42 -27.73
C ARG A 220 -5.68 -3.80 -28.75
N ASN A 221 -5.23 -4.47 -29.80
CA ASN A 221 -6.09 -5.10 -30.79
C ASN A 221 -6.71 -6.38 -30.24
N ALA A 222 -7.84 -6.80 -30.82
CA ALA A 222 -8.48 -8.06 -30.46
C ALA A 222 -7.54 -9.25 -30.74
N HIS A 223 -7.35 -10.10 -29.72
CA HIS A 223 -6.58 -11.33 -29.80
C HIS A 223 -7.48 -12.52 -30.12
N ASN A 224 -6.87 -13.66 -30.49
CA ASN A 224 -7.57 -14.94 -30.53
C ASN A 224 -7.58 -15.55 -29.12
N TYR A 225 -8.64 -15.28 -28.36
CA TYR A 225 -8.76 -15.73 -26.97
C TYR A 225 -8.77 -17.26 -26.81
N LEU A 226 -9.20 -18.02 -27.83
CA LEU A 226 -9.09 -19.48 -27.79
C LEU A 226 -7.63 -19.93 -27.89
N LYS A 227 -6.82 -19.25 -28.70
CA LYS A 227 -5.39 -19.53 -28.77
C LYS A 227 -4.69 -19.17 -27.46
N ASP A 228 -5.06 -18.04 -26.86
CA ASP A 228 -4.54 -17.64 -25.55
C ASP A 228 -4.88 -18.69 -24.47
N PHE A 229 -6.09 -19.27 -24.51
CA PHE A 229 -6.49 -20.34 -23.59
C PHE A 229 -5.59 -21.59 -23.72
N GLU A 230 -5.27 -22.01 -24.95
CA GLU A 230 -4.32 -23.12 -25.18
C GLU A 230 -2.94 -22.78 -24.61
N ASP A 231 -2.45 -21.56 -24.86
CA ASP A 231 -1.13 -21.13 -24.43
C ASP A 231 -1.04 -20.93 -22.90
N GLU A 232 -2.16 -20.73 -22.21
CA GLU A 232 -2.27 -20.57 -20.75
C GLU A 232 -2.56 -21.88 -20.00
N GLN A 233 -2.72 -23.01 -20.70
CA GLN A 233 -3.15 -24.28 -20.12
C GLN A 233 -2.31 -24.74 -18.91
N GLU A 234 -0.99 -24.61 -18.98
CA GLU A 234 -0.10 -25.00 -17.87
C GLU A 234 -0.36 -24.17 -16.61
N VAL A 235 -0.67 -22.89 -16.77
CA VAL A 235 -0.94 -21.98 -15.66
C VAL A 235 -2.21 -22.41 -14.92
N TYR A 236 -3.27 -22.76 -15.64
CA TYR A 236 -4.51 -23.23 -15.04
C TYR A 236 -4.35 -24.54 -14.27
N LEU A 237 -3.55 -25.47 -14.80
CA LEU A 237 -3.44 -26.82 -14.25
C LEU A 237 -2.38 -26.96 -13.16
N LYS A 238 -1.31 -26.14 -13.19
CA LYS A 238 -0.13 -26.33 -12.34
C LYS A 238 0.07 -25.24 -11.28
N SER A 239 -0.63 -24.11 -11.31
CA SER A 239 -0.40 -23.01 -10.35
C SER A 239 -0.63 -23.41 -8.89
N GLY A 240 -1.69 -24.16 -8.59
CA GLY A 240 -1.97 -24.63 -7.23
C GLY A 240 -0.92 -25.61 -6.70
N GLU A 241 -0.41 -26.52 -7.55
CA GLU A 241 0.67 -27.43 -7.22
C GLU A 241 1.98 -26.69 -6.96
N LEU A 242 2.34 -25.75 -7.85
CA LEU A 242 3.51 -24.89 -7.68
C LEU A 242 3.48 -24.19 -6.33
N LEU A 243 2.35 -23.59 -5.96
CA LEU A 243 2.23 -22.83 -4.71
C LEU A 243 2.42 -23.69 -3.48
N LYS A 244 1.92 -24.94 -3.48
CA LYS A 244 2.16 -25.90 -2.40
C LYS A 244 3.65 -26.23 -2.29
N PHE A 245 4.29 -26.51 -3.42
CA PHE A 245 5.73 -26.75 -3.46
C PHE A 245 6.53 -25.56 -2.94
N LEU A 246 6.24 -24.35 -3.42
CA LEU A 246 6.93 -23.13 -2.99
C LEU A 246 6.73 -22.84 -1.51
N ASP A 247 5.58 -23.17 -0.94
CA ASP A 247 5.35 -22.99 0.49
C ASP A 247 6.22 -23.93 1.35
N GLU A 248 6.37 -25.18 0.91
CA GLU A 248 7.16 -26.21 1.59
C GLU A 248 8.67 -26.08 1.36
N TRP A 249 9.08 -25.61 0.18
CA TRP A 249 10.48 -25.53 -0.22
C TRP A 249 11.29 -24.61 0.71
N LYS A 250 12.50 -25.05 1.03
CA LYS A 250 13.48 -24.30 1.82
C LYS A 250 14.83 -24.37 1.12
N CYS A 251 15.51 -23.23 1.04
CA CYS A 251 16.86 -23.20 0.50
C CYS A 251 17.84 -23.89 1.46
N SER A 252 18.70 -24.75 0.89
CA SER A 252 19.79 -25.42 1.63
C SER A 252 21.13 -24.70 1.51
N GLN A 253 21.22 -23.73 0.59
CA GLN A 253 22.43 -22.98 0.27
C GLN A 253 22.68 -21.79 1.20
N LYS A 254 23.92 -21.29 1.18
CA LYS A 254 24.37 -20.17 2.01
C LYS A 254 24.28 -18.79 1.33
N SER A 255 24.03 -18.75 0.02
CA SER A 255 23.96 -17.52 -0.76
C SER A 255 22.68 -17.47 -1.57
N THR A 256 22.16 -16.25 -1.74
CA THR A 256 20.95 -15.98 -2.53
C THR A 256 21.09 -16.45 -3.98
N ALA A 257 22.27 -16.26 -4.59
CA ALA A 257 22.57 -16.75 -5.93
C ALA A 257 22.43 -18.28 -6.04
N ASN A 258 22.98 -19.02 -5.07
CA ASN A 258 22.89 -20.48 -5.07
C ASN A 258 21.47 -20.96 -4.74
N CYS A 259 20.73 -20.24 -3.88
CA CYS A 259 19.31 -20.52 -3.65
C CYS A 259 18.48 -20.37 -4.93
N ALA A 260 18.77 -19.36 -5.76
CA ALA A 260 18.09 -19.15 -7.04
C ALA A 260 18.38 -20.30 -8.02
N ILE A 261 19.63 -20.76 -8.11
CA ILE A 261 20.01 -21.92 -8.93
C ILE A 261 19.35 -23.20 -8.40
N GLU A 262 19.40 -23.45 -7.09
CA GLU A 262 18.76 -24.62 -6.47
C GLU A 262 17.26 -24.64 -6.77
N LEU A 263 16.56 -23.51 -6.63
CA LEU A 263 15.14 -23.40 -6.93
C LEU A 263 14.85 -23.70 -8.41
N ALA A 264 15.66 -23.17 -9.32
CA ALA A 264 15.51 -23.44 -10.75
C ALA A 264 15.70 -24.93 -11.09
N GLU A 265 16.66 -25.60 -10.45
CA GLU A 265 16.85 -27.05 -10.60
C GLU A 265 15.65 -27.85 -10.10
N GLN A 266 14.98 -27.41 -9.02
CA GLN A 266 13.73 -28.03 -8.58
C GLN A 266 12.57 -27.77 -9.56
N PHE A 267 12.49 -26.56 -10.14
CA PHE A 267 11.50 -26.26 -11.17
C PHE A 267 11.65 -27.17 -12.40
N GLY A 268 12.90 -27.46 -12.80
CA GLY A 268 13.19 -28.43 -13.87
C GLY A 268 12.77 -29.86 -13.50
N LYS A 269 13.12 -30.32 -12.29
CA LYS A 269 12.76 -31.67 -11.82
C LYS A 269 11.25 -31.89 -11.71
N MET A 270 10.50 -30.84 -11.40
CA MET A 270 9.04 -30.85 -11.30
C MET A 270 8.35 -30.53 -12.62
N GLU A 271 9.10 -30.39 -13.73
CA GLU A 271 8.56 -30.12 -15.06
C GLU A 271 7.70 -28.84 -15.12
N PHE A 272 8.03 -27.84 -14.31
CA PHE A 272 7.52 -26.47 -14.48
C PHE A 272 8.30 -25.73 -15.57
N TRP A 273 9.59 -26.07 -15.69
CA TRP A 273 10.51 -25.60 -16.73
C TRP A 273 11.21 -26.80 -17.36
N GLN A 274 11.72 -26.63 -18.59
CA GLN A 274 12.61 -27.61 -19.20
C GLN A 274 14.07 -27.39 -18.77
N GLU A 275 14.94 -28.36 -19.02
CA GLU A 275 16.37 -28.31 -18.65
C GLU A 275 17.08 -27.07 -19.22
N ASP A 276 16.75 -26.68 -20.46
CA ASP A 276 17.29 -25.47 -21.10
C ASP A 276 17.04 -24.19 -20.27
N ASP A 277 15.88 -24.06 -19.63
CA ASP A 277 15.57 -22.90 -18.78
C ASP A 277 16.37 -22.91 -17.48
N VAL A 278 16.61 -24.10 -16.90
CA VAL A 278 17.48 -24.25 -15.72
C VAL A 278 18.90 -23.81 -16.05
N ASP A 279 19.42 -24.21 -17.21
CA ASP A 279 20.73 -23.78 -17.68
C ASP A 279 20.78 -22.27 -17.95
N LEU A 280 19.71 -21.69 -18.51
CA LEU A 280 19.62 -20.25 -18.69
C LEU A 280 19.59 -19.48 -17.36
N VAL A 281 18.96 -20.00 -16.30
CA VAL A 281 19.05 -19.39 -14.96
C VAL A 281 20.49 -19.40 -14.44
N LYS A 282 21.22 -20.50 -14.62
CA LYS A 282 22.63 -20.58 -14.23
C LYS A 282 23.46 -19.51 -14.96
N GLU A 283 23.23 -19.34 -16.26
CA GLU A 283 23.90 -18.28 -17.04
C GLU A 283 23.47 -16.87 -16.62
N TRP A 284 22.18 -16.65 -16.32
CA TRP A 284 21.67 -15.38 -15.78
C TRP A 284 22.41 -14.99 -14.50
N ILE A 285 22.52 -15.92 -13.55
CA ILE A 285 23.20 -15.68 -12.27
C ILE A 285 24.71 -15.47 -12.48
N HIS A 286 25.36 -16.25 -13.35
CA HIS A 286 26.77 -16.06 -13.69
C HIS A 286 27.02 -14.70 -14.35
N ASP A 287 26.18 -14.29 -15.29
CA ASP A 287 26.30 -13.00 -15.97
C ASP A 287 26.15 -11.85 -14.96
N LEU A 288 25.18 -11.93 -14.03
CA LEU A 288 25.02 -10.97 -12.93
C LEU A 288 26.27 -10.87 -12.05
N ILE A 289 26.87 -11.99 -11.65
CA ILE A 289 28.13 -12.02 -10.91
C ILE A 289 29.24 -11.33 -11.75
N SER A 290 29.30 -11.63 -13.04
CA SER A 290 30.36 -11.14 -13.94
C SER A 290 30.34 -9.61 -14.14
N ILE A 291 29.14 -9.01 -14.09
CA ILE A 291 28.94 -7.56 -14.19
C ILE A 291 29.00 -6.84 -12.83
N GLY A 292 29.22 -7.59 -11.74
CA GLY A 292 29.41 -7.03 -10.41
C GLY A 292 28.11 -6.74 -9.66
N TYR A 293 27.01 -7.41 -10.00
CA TYR A 293 25.76 -7.28 -9.25
C TYR A 293 25.92 -7.79 -7.81
N ALA A 294 25.58 -6.94 -6.84
CA ALA A 294 25.63 -7.27 -5.42
C ALA A 294 24.33 -7.94 -4.98
N PHE A 295 24.35 -9.26 -4.85
CA PHE A 295 23.22 -10.05 -4.37
C PHE A 295 22.86 -9.69 -2.92
N PRO A 296 21.57 -9.46 -2.60
CA PRO A 296 21.15 -9.26 -1.22
C PRO A 296 21.47 -10.49 -0.37
N PRO A 297 21.91 -10.32 0.89
CA PRO A 297 22.15 -11.45 1.78
C PRO A 297 20.83 -12.11 2.20
N LEU A 298 20.88 -13.40 2.49
CA LEU A 298 19.76 -14.10 3.13
C LEU A 298 19.47 -13.42 4.48
N SER A 299 18.19 -13.17 4.75
CA SER A 299 17.77 -12.41 5.93
C SER A 299 16.69 -13.15 6.71
N LYS A 300 16.60 -12.83 8.00
CA LYS A 300 15.43 -13.21 8.78
C LYS A 300 14.27 -12.27 8.43
N PRO A 301 13.03 -12.77 8.37
CA PRO A 301 11.85 -11.95 8.19
C PRO A 301 11.77 -10.81 9.20
N SER A 302 11.45 -9.60 8.73
CA SER A 302 11.03 -8.50 9.59
C SER A 302 9.67 -8.79 10.21
N ASN A 303 9.47 -8.36 11.46
CA ASN A 303 8.23 -8.61 12.20
C ASN A 303 7.30 -7.40 12.12
N TYR A 304 6.13 -7.58 11.53
CA TYR A 304 5.03 -6.59 11.49
C TYR A 304 3.86 -7.03 12.38
N GLU A 305 4.18 -7.45 13.61
CA GLU A 305 3.21 -7.99 14.56
C GLU A 305 2.17 -6.95 15.01
N LEU A 306 0.97 -7.44 15.24
CA LEU A 306 -0.10 -6.68 15.89
C LEU A 306 0.18 -6.57 17.41
N PRO A 307 -0.29 -5.50 18.08
CA PRO A 307 -0.08 -5.33 19.50
C PRO A 307 -0.74 -6.48 20.28
N ARG A 308 -0.03 -7.00 21.29
CA ARG A 308 -0.56 -8.05 22.18
C ARG A 308 -1.52 -7.50 23.25
N SER A 309 -1.54 -6.18 23.45
CA SER A 309 -2.34 -5.51 24.48
C SER A 309 -2.90 -4.18 23.98
N GLU A 310 -4.18 -3.96 24.26
CA GLU A 310 -4.93 -2.72 24.01
C GLU A 310 -4.45 -1.53 24.86
N ASN A 311 -3.51 -1.75 25.80
CA ASN A 311 -2.94 -0.68 26.64
C ASN A 311 -1.63 -0.12 26.07
N THR A 312 -1.17 -0.59 24.91
CA THR A 312 0.06 -0.10 24.26
C THR A 312 -0.22 1.14 23.40
N THR A 313 0.63 2.17 23.52
CA THR A 313 0.49 3.46 22.81
C THR A 313 1.47 3.65 21.66
N ASP A 314 2.57 2.89 21.66
CA ASP A 314 3.61 2.94 20.62
C ASP A 314 3.53 1.68 19.76
N VAL A 315 2.47 1.62 18.95
CA VAL A 315 2.17 0.47 18.10
C VAL A 315 2.49 0.80 16.65
N ASN A 316 3.40 0.04 16.04
CA ASN A 316 3.71 0.21 14.62
C ASN A 316 2.54 -0.23 13.72
N CYS A 317 2.10 -1.47 13.84
CA CYS A 317 1.07 -2.07 12.98
C CYS A 317 -0.24 -2.32 13.73
N ARG A 318 -1.37 -1.98 13.12
CA ARG A 318 -2.71 -2.11 13.70
C ARG A 318 -3.61 -2.94 12.79
N ARG A 319 -4.59 -3.62 13.39
CA ARG A 319 -5.64 -4.30 12.62
C ARG A 319 -6.44 -3.25 11.87
N MET A 320 -6.82 -3.57 10.64
CA MET A 320 -7.74 -2.76 9.88
C MET A 320 -8.58 -3.66 8.99
N PHE A 321 -9.65 -3.12 8.46
CA PHE A 321 -10.35 -3.70 7.33
C PHE A 321 -10.62 -2.61 6.30
N LEU A 322 -10.40 -2.96 5.04
CA LEU A 322 -10.63 -2.07 3.92
C LEU A 322 -11.17 -2.87 2.75
N GLN A 323 -12.42 -2.57 2.40
CA GLN A 323 -13.07 -2.95 1.15
C GLN A 323 -13.46 -1.69 0.39
N LEU A 324 -12.94 -1.60 -0.83
CA LEU A 324 -13.24 -0.52 -1.75
C LEU A 324 -13.98 -1.09 -2.95
N TYR A 325 -15.00 -0.38 -3.41
CA TYR A 325 -15.69 -0.68 -4.67
C TYR A 325 -15.12 0.20 -5.77
N ASN A 326 -15.35 -0.17 -7.03
CA ASN A 326 -14.92 0.62 -8.17
C ASN A 326 -15.39 2.09 -8.06
N ASP A 327 -14.54 3.06 -8.42
CA ASP A 327 -14.88 4.48 -8.29
C ASP A 327 -15.68 5.03 -9.48
N LYS A 328 -15.75 4.27 -10.58
CA LYS A 328 -16.71 4.49 -11.67
C LYS A 328 -17.80 3.42 -11.63
N SER A 329 -19.02 3.81 -11.99
CA SER A 329 -20.11 2.87 -12.24
C SER A 329 -19.73 1.91 -13.37
N THR A 330 -19.97 0.61 -13.18
CA THR A 330 -19.75 -0.43 -14.19
C THR A 330 -20.82 -0.44 -15.30
N ALA A 331 -21.85 0.40 -15.17
CA ALA A 331 -22.86 0.62 -16.20
C ALA A 331 -23.32 2.08 -16.24
N ASP A 332 -23.59 2.63 -17.43
CA ASP A 332 -24.30 3.91 -17.61
C ASP A 332 -25.68 3.95 -16.90
N ASN A 333 -26.14 2.84 -16.31
CA ASN A 333 -27.45 2.67 -15.66
C ASN A 333 -27.42 2.48 -14.13
N GLN A 334 -26.26 2.36 -13.48
CA GLN A 334 -26.20 2.43 -12.01
C GLN A 334 -26.05 3.91 -11.63
N THR A 335 -27.16 4.54 -11.29
CA THR A 335 -27.18 5.92 -10.81
C THR A 335 -26.44 6.01 -9.46
N ASP A 336 -25.92 7.19 -9.13
CA ASP A 336 -25.34 7.49 -7.80
C ASP A 336 -26.25 7.08 -6.62
N ASP A 337 -27.55 6.90 -6.89
CA ASP A 337 -28.55 6.39 -5.95
C ASP A 337 -28.24 4.97 -5.45
N THR A 338 -27.79 4.04 -6.30
CA THR A 338 -27.52 2.65 -5.86
C THR A 338 -26.37 2.61 -4.84
N ARG A 339 -25.33 3.41 -5.07
CA ARG A 339 -24.19 3.53 -4.13
C ARG A 339 -24.60 4.22 -2.83
N SER A 340 -25.50 5.19 -2.91
CA SER A 340 -26.02 5.91 -1.75
C SER A 340 -26.93 5.00 -0.91
N ILE A 341 -27.80 4.21 -1.55
CA ILE A 341 -28.63 3.19 -0.92
C ILE A 341 -27.75 2.16 -0.21
N GLN A 342 -26.74 1.59 -0.89
CA GLN A 342 -25.83 0.63 -0.26
C GLN A 342 -25.10 1.23 0.96
N LYS A 343 -24.65 2.49 0.88
CA LYS A 343 -24.04 3.16 2.05
C LYS A 343 -25.04 3.29 3.20
N MET A 344 -26.28 3.68 2.92
CA MET A 344 -27.33 3.76 3.93
C MET A 344 -27.62 2.40 4.55
N GLU A 345 -27.69 1.33 3.76
CA GLU A 345 -27.85 -0.04 4.24
C GLU A 345 -26.68 -0.48 5.12
N ASN A 346 -25.43 -0.16 4.75
CA ASN A 346 -24.26 -0.43 5.58
C ASN A 346 -24.31 0.31 6.93
N PHE A 347 -24.76 1.58 6.93
CA PHE A 347 -24.95 2.33 8.17
C PHE A 347 -26.10 1.76 9.02
N GLN A 348 -27.19 1.34 8.40
CA GLN A 348 -28.30 0.68 9.08
C GLN A 348 -27.85 -0.64 9.74
N ASP A 349 -27.04 -1.43 9.05
CA ASP A 349 -26.47 -2.68 9.59
C ASP A 349 -25.50 -2.40 10.77
N PHE A 350 -24.73 -1.32 10.70
CA PHE A 350 -23.91 -0.87 11.83
C PHE A 350 -24.75 -0.43 13.04
N VAL A 351 -25.85 0.31 12.81
CA VAL A 351 -26.81 0.67 13.87
C VAL A 351 -27.42 -0.58 14.47
N GLU A 352 -27.84 -1.54 13.65
CA GLU A 352 -28.37 -2.83 14.12
C GLU A 352 -27.34 -3.64 14.92
N LEU A 353 -26.08 -3.63 14.50
CA LEU A 353 -24.98 -4.24 15.27
C LEU A 353 -24.87 -3.56 16.63
N CYS A 354 -24.76 -2.23 16.66
CA CYS A 354 -24.67 -1.45 17.90
C CYS A 354 -25.85 -1.71 18.84
N ASP A 355 -27.08 -1.74 18.33
CA ASP A 355 -28.29 -2.01 19.11
C ASP A 355 -28.31 -3.44 19.69
N LYS A 356 -27.81 -4.41 18.92
CA LYS A 356 -27.66 -5.81 19.36
C LYS A 356 -26.48 -6.00 20.32
N THR A 357 -25.51 -5.07 20.35
CA THR A 357 -24.34 -5.11 21.26
C THR A 357 -24.57 -4.61 22.68
N ASN A 358 -25.82 -4.27 23.07
CA ASN A 358 -26.21 -4.04 24.47
C ASN A 358 -26.08 -5.30 25.38
N VAL A 359 -25.55 -6.40 24.86
CA VAL A 359 -25.33 -7.67 25.58
C VAL A 359 -23.86 -7.76 26.03
N THR A 360 -23.64 -7.87 27.33
CA THR A 360 -22.33 -7.82 28.02
C THR A 360 -21.41 -9.03 27.79
N GLY A 361 -21.60 -9.81 26.71
CA GLY A 361 -20.87 -11.06 26.46
C GLY A 361 -20.21 -11.08 25.08
N ASN A 362 -18.89 -11.27 25.03
CA ASN A 362 -18.08 -11.24 23.80
C ASN A 362 -18.34 -12.40 22.80
N SER A 363 -19.30 -13.28 23.05
CA SER A 363 -19.51 -14.52 22.28
C SER A 363 -20.76 -14.54 21.39
N GLU A 364 -21.54 -13.45 21.34
CA GLU A 364 -22.81 -13.39 20.61
C GLU A 364 -22.95 -12.17 19.69
N PHE A 365 -21.85 -11.65 19.13
CA PHE A 365 -21.95 -10.61 18.12
C PHE A 365 -22.41 -11.22 16.79
N PRO A 366 -23.55 -10.80 16.21
CA PRO A 366 -23.87 -11.18 14.85
C PRO A 366 -22.81 -10.60 13.91
N PRO A 367 -22.40 -11.33 12.86
CA PRO A 367 -21.50 -10.76 11.86
C PRO A 367 -22.20 -9.56 11.20
N LEU A 368 -21.46 -8.48 10.95
CA LEU A 368 -21.92 -7.44 10.05
C LEU A 368 -22.35 -8.09 8.72
N GLN A 369 -23.55 -7.78 8.24
CA GLN A 369 -23.99 -8.19 6.91
C GLN A 369 -23.19 -7.45 5.83
N TYR A 370 -22.75 -6.22 6.12
CA TYR A 370 -21.94 -5.41 5.22
C TYR A 370 -20.66 -4.94 5.89
N PRO A 371 -19.50 -5.22 5.30
CA PRO A 371 -18.25 -4.94 5.97
C PRO A 371 -17.95 -3.43 5.94
N PHE A 372 -17.74 -2.86 7.14
CA PHE A 372 -17.43 -1.45 7.34
C PHE A 372 -15.92 -1.24 7.35
N ASN A 373 -15.43 -0.22 6.64
CA ASN A 373 -14.00 0.10 6.62
C ASN A 373 -13.57 0.70 7.96
N TYR A 374 -12.64 0.06 8.65
CA TYR A 374 -12.14 0.53 9.93
C TYR A 374 -10.63 0.41 10.05
N ILE A 375 -10.06 1.27 10.89
CA ILE A 375 -8.70 1.12 11.39
C ILE A 375 -8.83 1.02 12.90
N HIS A 376 -8.29 -0.06 13.49
CA HIS A 376 -8.30 -0.24 14.93
C HIS A 376 -7.40 0.81 15.58
N ILE A 377 -7.94 1.56 16.54
CA ILE A 377 -7.18 2.48 17.40
C ILE A 377 -7.41 2.02 18.83
N ASN A 378 -6.33 1.78 19.58
CA ASN A 378 -6.46 1.29 20.94
C ASN A 378 -7.13 2.37 21.82
N PRO A 379 -7.96 1.99 22.82
CA PRO A 379 -8.59 2.95 23.72
C PRO A 379 -7.59 3.88 24.43
N ARG A 380 -6.40 3.36 24.77
CA ARG A 380 -5.32 4.15 25.38
C ARG A 380 -4.75 5.22 24.43
N GLU A 381 -4.68 4.92 23.13
CA GLU A 381 -4.24 5.88 22.11
C GLU A 381 -5.27 6.98 21.92
N MET A 382 -6.57 6.64 21.87
CA MET A 382 -7.66 7.60 21.74
C MET A 382 -7.79 8.51 22.97
N ASN A 383 -7.52 7.98 24.17
CA ASN A 383 -7.50 8.71 25.43
C ASN A 383 -8.76 9.57 25.65
N LYS A 384 -9.94 8.93 25.71
CA LYS A 384 -11.24 9.62 25.89
C LYS A 384 -11.53 10.71 24.84
N GLY A 385 -11.02 10.55 23.62
CA GLY A 385 -11.19 11.51 22.53
C GLY A 385 -10.15 12.64 22.53
N TYR A 386 -9.32 12.75 23.58
CA TYR A 386 -8.33 13.83 23.68
C TYR A 386 -7.31 13.82 22.54
N ASN A 387 -7.02 12.64 22.00
CA ASN A 387 -6.11 12.44 20.88
C ASN A 387 -6.85 12.16 19.57
N GLY A 388 -8.07 12.68 19.38
CA GLY A 388 -8.91 12.38 18.21
C GLY A 388 -8.24 12.63 16.85
N TYR A 389 -7.25 13.54 16.79
CA TYR A 389 -6.45 13.79 15.58
C TYR A 389 -5.59 12.59 15.16
N THR A 390 -5.39 11.60 16.03
CA THR A 390 -4.78 10.31 15.67
C THR A 390 -5.57 9.61 14.57
N CYS A 391 -6.91 9.73 14.54
CA CYS A 391 -7.72 9.19 13.43
C CYS A 391 -7.29 9.77 12.08
N MET A 392 -7.04 11.08 12.03
CA MET A 392 -6.58 11.77 10.82
C MET A 392 -5.17 11.33 10.42
N ILE A 393 -4.27 11.15 11.39
CA ILE A 393 -2.94 10.58 11.15
C ILE A 393 -3.06 9.17 10.54
N LYS A 394 -3.95 8.32 11.07
CA LYS A 394 -4.12 6.94 10.58
C LYS A 394 -4.77 6.90 9.20
N ALA A 395 -5.73 7.77 8.92
CA ALA A 395 -6.29 7.93 7.58
C ALA A 395 -5.23 8.36 6.55
N TYR A 396 -4.30 9.24 6.94
CA TYR A 396 -3.17 9.63 6.10
C TYR A 396 -2.19 8.48 5.86
N GLU A 397 -1.86 7.74 6.92
CA GLU A 397 -0.94 6.59 6.86
C GLU A 397 -1.43 5.48 5.93
N LEU A 398 -2.74 5.38 5.64
CA LEU A 398 -3.26 4.46 4.62
C LEU A 398 -2.55 4.65 3.27
N GLY A 399 -2.22 5.89 2.89
CA GLY A 399 -1.62 6.19 1.59
C GLY A 399 -2.62 6.16 0.43
N LEU A 400 -3.87 6.60 0.67
CA LEU A 400 -4.89 6.75 -0.38
C LEU A 400 -4.35 7.63 -1.53
N ARG A 401 -4.62 7.24 -2.77
CA ARG A 401 -4.10 7.92 -3.97
C ARG A 401 -5.17 8.80 -4.61
N ASN A 402 -4.73 9.81 -5.37
CA ASN A 402 -5.64 10.67 -6.16
C ASN A 402 -6.77 11.37 -5.37
N ILE A 403 -6.55 11.67 -4.08
CA ILE A 403 -7.52 12.37 -3.23
C ILE A 403 -7.13 13.84 -3.02
N LYS A 404 -8.14 14.69 -2.79
CA LYS A 404 -7.92 16.13 -2.52
C LYS A 404 -7.46 16.42 -1.10
N GLY A 405 -7.89 15.61 -0.13
CA GLY A 405 -7.55 15.75 1.27
C GLY A 405 -8.45 14.90 2.17
N TYR A 406 -8.45 15.20 3.46
CA TYR A 406 -9.09 14.39 4.48
C TYR A 406 -10.02 15.23 5.35
N PHE A 407 -11.22 14.71 5.62
CA PHE A 407 -12.17 15.27 6.58
C PHE A 407 -12.10 14.49 7.89
N ALA A 408 -12.14 15.21 9.00
CA ALA A 408 -12.44 14.67 10.32
C ALA A 408 -13.79 15.22 10.77
N VAL A 409 -14.62 14.34 11.33
CA VAL A 409 -15.93 14.65 11.91
C VAL A 409 -16.03 13.87 13.21
N ALA A 410 -16.27 14.54 14.33
CA ALA A 410 -16.52 13.92 15.62
C ALA A 410 -17.88 13.22 15.68
N ASP A 411 -18.09 12.40 16.71
CA ASP A 411 -19.27 11.56 16.91
C ASP A 411 -20.56 12.36 17.17
N ASP A 412 -20.44 13.59 17.67
CA ASP A 412 -21.55 14.50 17.96
C ASP A 412 -21.73 15.61 16.90
N ALA A 413 -20.98 15.54 15.79
CA ALA A 413 -21.02 16.53 14.72
C ALA A 413 -21.61 15.96 13.42
N MET A 414 -22.35 16.80 12.69
CA MET A 414 -22.92 16.44 11.39
C MET A 414 -22.46 17.45 10.31
N LEU A 415 -21.77 16.94 9.28
CA LEU A 415 -21.26 17.76 8.18
C LEU A 415 -22.27 17.83 7.02
N ASN A 416 -22.82 19.03 6.78
CA ASN A 416 -23.72 19.30 5.67
C ASN A 416 -22.95 19.50 4.35
N PHE A 417 -22.69 18.41 3.63
CA PHE A 417 -21.86 18.38 2.40
C PHE A 417 -22.40 19.17 1.21
N TRP A 418 -23.64 19.68 1.27
CA TRP A 418 -24.22 20.53 0.21
C TRP A 418 -23.79 22.00 0.29
N GLN A 419 -23.09 22.40 1.36
CA GLN A 419 -22.45 23.71 1.41
C GLN A 419 -21.07 23.64 0.72
N PRO A 420 -20.77 24.53 -0.24
CA PRO A 420 -19.49 24.50 -0.95
C PRO A 420 -18.34 24.85 0.00
N ILE A 421 -17.40 23.92 0.16
CA ILE A 421 -16.15 24.10 0.90
C ILE A 421 -15.01 24.17 -0.12
N ASN A 422 -14.15 25.19 -0.04
CA ASN A 422 -12.95 25.24 -0.87
C ASN A 422 -11.94 24.17 -0.40
N LEU A 423 -11.75 23.12 -1.19
CA LEU A 423 -10.89 21.98 -0.85
C LEU A 423 -9.39 22.23 -1.13
N ASP A 424 -9.03 23.40 -1.66
CA ASP A 424 -7.62 23.73 -1.93
C ASP A 424 -6.92 24.33 -0.69
N ILE A 425 -7.68 24.64 0.36
CA ILE A 425 -7.22 25.27 1.59
C ILE A 425 -7.75 24.51 2.82
N VAL A 426 -7.05 24.60 3.95
CA VAL A 426 -7.50 24.04 5.22
C VAL A 426 -8.85 24.65 5.60
N TYR A 427 -9.80 23.81 6.01
CA TYR A 427 -11.05 24.25 6.62
C TYR A 427 -11.08 23.81 8.08
N HIS A 428 -11.52 24.70 8.97
CA HIS A 428 -11.74 24.39 10.37
C HIS A 428 -12.91 25.18 10.90
N GLN A 429 -13.85 24.50 11.57
CA GLN A 429 -15.14 25.06 12.00
C GLN A 429 -15.07 26.39 12.78
N TRP A 430 -13.99 26.63 13.53
CA TRP A 430 -13.79 27.88 14.27
C TRP A 430 -12.75 28.83 13.64
N GLY A 431 -11.82 28.28 12.84
CA GLY A 431 -10.57 28.97 12.47
C GLY A 431 -9.85 29.67 13.63
N THR A 432 -8.95 30.61 13.31
CA THR A 432 -8.27 31.44 14.33
C THR A 432 -9.11 32.61 14.83
N LYS A 433 -10.20 32.96 14.13
CA LYS A 433 -11.05 34.12 14.46
C LYS A 433 -11.95 33.84 15.67
N ASN A 434 -12.40 32.60 15.82
CA ASN A 434 -13.30 32.20 16.90
C ASN A 434 -12.55 31.45 18.02
N PHE A 435 -11.21 31.57 18.12
CA PHE A 435 -10.47 30.98 19.23
C PHE A 435 -11.04 31.42 20.58
N ALA A 436 -11.18 30.46 21.49
CA ALA A 436 -11.43 30.78 22.88
C ALA A 436 -10.13 31.34 23.47
N PHE A 437 -10.16 32.60 23.92
CA PHE A 437 -8.99 33.30 24.44
C PHE A 437 -8.67 32.90 25.89
N GLY A 438 -7.38 32.95 26.23
CA GLY A 438 -6.87 32.63 27.57
C GLY A 438 -6.60 31.13 27.78
N PRO A 439 -6.36 30.70 29.04
CA PRO A 439 -6.03 29.31 29.36
C PRO A 439 -7.24 28.36 29.20
N GLY A 440 -8.47 28.88 29.16
CA GLY A 440 -9.66 28.06 29.03
C GLY A 440 -9.75 26.94 30.08
N PRO A 441 -10.61 25.93 29.84
CA PRO A 441 -10.71 24.78 30.74
C PRO A 441 -9.56 23.77 30.54
N TRP A 442 -8.89 23.78 29.40
CA TRP A 442 -7.97 22.71 29.01
C TRP A 442 -6.51 22.95 29.42
N TRP A 443 -6.01 24.19 29.30
CA TRP A 443 -4.60 24.46 29.63
C TRP A 443 -4.21 24.12 31.08
N PRO A 444 -5.05 24.35 32.10
CA PRO A 444 -4.72 24.00 33.49
C PRO A 444 -4.65 22.48 33.78
N THR A 445 -5.06 21.63 32.84
CA THR A 445 -5.10 20.18 33.03
C THR A 445 -3.79 19.50 32.61
N SER A 446 -3.64 18.21 32.93
CA SER A 446 -2.45 17.42 32.55
C SER A 446 -2.25 17.28 31.05
N ILE A 447 -3.33 17.36 30.25
CA ILE A 447 -3.33 17.27 28.78
C ILE A 447 -3.14 18.65 28.11
N GLY A 448 -2.95 19.70 28.90
CA GLY A 448 -2.79 21.08 28.45
C GLY A 448 -1.35 21.58 28.60
N GLN A 449 -1.10 22.46 29.58
CA GLN A 449 0.20 23.10 29.77
C GLN A 449 1.29 22.07 30.09
N ALA A 450 1.03 21.13 31.02
CA ALA A 450 2.01 20.11 31.39
C ALA A 450 2.41 19.23 30.18
N ALA A 451 1.44 18.84 29.34
CA ALA A 451 1.69 18.14 28.09
C ALA A 451 2.54 18.99 27.13
N MET A 452 2.22 20.27 26.94
CA MET A 452 2.99 21.18 26.08
C MET A 452 4.42 21.41 26.58
N GLU A 453 4.63 21.53 27.89
CA GLU A 453 5.97 21.62 28.48
C GLU A 453 6.81 20.36 28.19
N ASN A 454 6.19 19.18 28.23
CA ASN A 454 6.84 17.94 27.82
C ASN A 454 7.17 17.91 26.32
N VAL A 455 6.26 18.42 25.46
CA VAL A 455 6.55 18.62 24.02
C VAL A 455 7.78 19.51 23.83
N ILE A 456 7.83 20.66 24.51
CA ILE A 456 8.94 21.61 24.42
C ILE A 456 10.24 20.95 24.87
N LYS A 457 10.22 20.19 25.97
CA LYS A 457 11.38 19.44 26.46
C LYS A 457 11.86 18.40 25.45
N MET A 458 10.92 17.67 24.81
CA MET A 458 11.23 16.71 23.76
C MET A 458 11.87 17.37 22.54
N VAL A 459 11.34 18.53 22.10
CA VAL A 459 11.85 19.27 20.95
C VAL A 459 13.22 19.90 21.22
N LYS A 460 13.49 20.32 22.46
CA LYS A 460 14.80 20.88 22.88
C LYS A 460 15.92 19.82 22.96
N ASP A 461 15.60 18.55 23.21
CA ASP A 461 16.60 17.46 23.26
C ASP A 461 16.67 16.73 21.92
N GLU A 462 17.76 16.97 21.16
CA GLU A 462 17.99 16.35 19.85
C GLU A 462 18.00 14.81 19.89
N ARG A 463 18.25 14.19 21.05
CA ARG A 463 18.20 12.73 21.20
C ARG A 463 16.77 12.19 21.18
N ASN A 464 15.78 13.01 21.54
CA ASN A 464 14.38 12.61 21.61
C ASN A 464 13.58 13.05 20.36
N CYS A 465 14.07 14.06 19.64
CA CYS A 465 13.48 14.55 18.40
C CYS A 465 14.28 14.04 17.20
N SER A 466 13.75 13.02 16.52
CA SER A 466 14.34 12.44 15.31
C SER A 466 14.55 13.48 14.20
N LYS A 467 15.34 13.15 13.16
CA LYS A 467 15.54 14.03 11.99
C LYS A 467 14.21 14.49 11.36
N THR A 468 13.22 13.61 11.29
CA THR A 468 11.87 13.94 10.81
C THR A 468 11.15 14.90 11.74
N CYS A 469 11.24 14.68 13.06
CA CYS A 469 10.71 15.60 14.06
C CYS A 469 11.35 17.00 13.93
N GLN A 470 12.68 17.08 13.80
CA GLN A 470 13.41 18.34 13.63
C GLN A 470 13.00 19.07 12.35
N LYS A 471 12.86 18.35 11.23
CA LYS A 471 12.38 18.90 9.96
C LYS A 471 10.97 19.50 10.10
N THR A 472 10.06 18.82 10.78
CA THR A 472 8.70 19.31 11.05
C THR A 472 8.72 20.56 11.94
N VAL A 473 9.55 20.58 13.00
CA VAL A 473 9.66 21.76 13.89
C VAL A 473 10.22 22.96 13.14
N GLU A 474 11.19 22.75 12.25
CA GLU A 474 11.71 23.83 11.41
C GLU A 474 10.67 24.30 10.38
N GLU A 475 9.94 23.39 9.74
CA GLU A 475 8.81 23.76 8.87
C GLU A 475 7.75 24.57 9.62
N TYR A 476 7.44 24.18 10.87
CA TYR A 476 6.53 24.95 11.72
C TYR A 476 7.05 26.36 11.97
N ARG A 477 8.34 26.52 12.31
CA ARG A 477 8.98 27.83 12.48
C ARG A 477 8.85 28.69 11.22
N GLN A 478 9.16 28.12 10.05
CA GLN A 478 9.08 28.85 8.76
C GLN A 478 7.66 29.30 8.45
N LYS A 479 6.66 28.44 8.67
CA LYS A 479 5.24 28.77 8.47
C LYS A 479 4.78 29.88 9.43
N LEU A 480 5.18 29.83 10.71
CA LEU A 480 4.90 30.88 11.69
C LEU A 480 5.54 32.24 11.33
N LEU A 481 6.77 32.23 10.82
CA LEU A 481 7.47 33.43 10.33
C LEU A 481 6.73 34.07 9.15
N LYS A 482 6.37 33.25 8.15
CA LYS A 482 5.59 33.69 6.98
C LYS A 482 4.27 34.37 7.38
N LYS A 483 3.65 33.88 8.45
CA LYS A 483 2.41 34.39 9.04
C LYS A 483 2.62 35.55 10.03
N LYS A 484 3.86 35.96 10.30
CA LYS A 484 4.23 37.01 11.27
C LYS A 484 3.74 36.73 12.69
N ILE A 485 3.61 35.46 13.07
CA ILE A 485 3.23 35.03 14.43
C ILE A 485 4.43 35.08 15.39
N ILE A 486 5.64 34.88 14.84
CA ILE A 486 6.92 34.99 15.53
C ILE A 486 7.87 35.90 14.73
N LYS A 487 8.93 36.38 15.38
CA LYS A 487 10.00 37.21 14.79
C LYS A 487 11.16 36.34 14.28
N GLU A 488 12.02 36.91 13.42
CA GLU A 488 13.15 36.19 12.80
C GLU A 488 14.14 35.57 13.81
N ASN A 489 14.31 36.20 14.99
CA ASN A 489 15.16 35.71 16.07
C ASN A 489 14.45 34.72 17.02
N GLU A 490 13.17 34.43 16.80
CA GLU A 490 12.37 33.52 17.61
C GLU A 490 12.31 32.12 16.96
N THR A 491 11.90 31.14 17.77
CA THR A 491 11.80 29.74 17.35
C THR A 491 10.35 29.27 17.40
N ALA A 492 10.06 28.07 16.86
CA ALA A 492 8.75 27.44 17.01
C ALA A 492 8.34 27.30 18.49
N ILE A 493 9.31 27.12 19.39
CA ILE A 493 9.09 26.99 20.84
C ILE A 493 8.49 28.27 21.41
N THR A 494 8.85 29.44 20.88
CA THR A 494 8.30 30.73 21.34
C THR A 494 6.78 30.79 21.19
N GLU A 495 6.21 30.12 20.18
CA GLU A 495 4.76 29.99 20.07
C GLU A 495 4.20 28.85 20.96
N MET A 496 4.93 27.76 21.15
CA MET A 496 4.52 26.67 22.06
C MET A 496 4.43 27.13 23.52
N GLU A 497 5.34 27.99 23.97
CA GLU A 497 5.38 28.58 25.33
C GLU A 497 4.23 29.57 25.59
N LYS A 498 3.50 30.00 24.53
CA LYS A 498 2.26 30.75 24.70
C LYS A 498 1.12 29.79 25.02
N PHE A 499 0.91 29.52 26.31
CA PHE A 499 -0.15 28.65 26.85
C PHE A 499 -1.53 29.33 26.81
N VAL A 500 -1.92 29.77 25.62
CA VAL A 500 -3.16 30.48 25.35
C VAL A 500 -3.78 29.97 24.06
N ASN A 501 -5.09 30.16 23.98
CA ASN A 501 -5.94 29.79 22.86
C ASN A 501 -6.15 28.29 22.72
N TRP A 502 -7.36 27.93 22.34
CA TRP A 502 -7.78 26.60 21.95
C TRP A 502 -8.98 26.75 20.99
N ALA A 503 -9.27 25.72 20.21
CA ALA A 503 -10.34 25.74 19.23
C ALA A 503 -11.10 24.43 19.24
N VAL A 504 -12.43 24.49 19.36
CA VAL A 504 -13.26 23.29 19.23
C VAL A 504 -13.04 22.70 17.84
N SER A 505 -12.66 21.42 17.79
CA SER A 505 -12.07 20.76 16.62
C SER A 505 -12.88 19.55 16.16
N ASP A 506 -14.21 19.65 16.18
CA ASP A 506 -15.10 18.54 15.82
C ASP A 506 -15.13 18.30 14.31
N VAL A 507 -15.05 19.37 13.53
CA VAL A 507 -15.03 19.32 12.06
C VAL A 507 -13.86 20.12 11.49
N TYR A 508 -13.00 19.43 10.75
CA TYR A 508 -11.93 20.07 9.99
C TYR A 508 -11.53 19.26 8.76
N TYR A 509 -10.95 19.94 7.79
CA TYR A 509 -10.45 19.38 6.55
C TYR A 509 -9.04 19.84 6.28
N ILE A 510 -8.18 18.89 5.92
CA ILE A 510 -6.79 19.16 5.59
C ILE A 510 -6.53 18.69 4.14
N PRO A 511 -6.14 19.60 3.23
CA PRO A 511 -5.76 19.25 1.86
C PRO A 511 -4.54 18.30 1.85
N THR A 512 -4.46 17.44 0.83
CA THR A 512 -3.36 16.46 0.67
C THR A 512 -1.99 17.13 0.73
N GLN A 513 -1.82 18.32 0.15
CA GLN A 513 -0.53 19.04 0.21
C GLN A 513 -0.11 19.49 1.62
N GLU A 514 -1.06 19.68 2.54
CA GLU A 514 -0.78 20.11 3.92
C GLU A 514 -0.71 18.94 4.92
N MET A 515 -1.09 17.73 4.50
CA MET A 515 -1.08 16.55 5.35
C MET A 515 0.30 16.14 5.88
N PRO A 516 1.41 16.19 5.10
CA PRO A 516 2.73 15.87 5.64
C PRO A 516 3.09 16.74 6.85
N PHE A 517 2.81 18.04 6.76
CA PHE A 517 3.05 18.98 7.85
C PHE A 517 2.09 18.76 9.03
N PHE A 518 0.79 18.61 8.75
CA PHE A 518 -0.22 18.35 9.79
C PHE A 518 0.11 17.07 10.55
N ALA A 519 0.28 15.94 9.87
CA ALA A 519 0.57 14.65 10.49
C ALA A 519 1.89 14.68 11.27
N GLY A 520 2.93 15.31 10.72
CA GLY A 520 4.20 15.49 11.42
C GLY A 520 4.05 16.26 12.74
N LEU A 521 3.35 17.39 12.70
CA LEU A 521 3.15 18.24 13.88
C LEU A 521 2.26 17.55 14.92
N MET A 522 1.18 16.90 14.48
CA MET A 522 0.29 16.16 15.36
C MET A 522 0.99 14.96 16.01
N LYS A 523 1.88 14.25 15.31
CA LYS A 523 2.71 13.17 15.92
C LYS A 523 3.60 13.69 17.06
N ILE A 524 4.17 14.89 16.91
CA ILE A 524 4.97 15.54 17.96
C ILE A 524 4.13 15.80 19.20
N PHE A 525 2.91 16.32 19.01
CA PHE A 525 1.96 16.60 20.08
C PHE A 525 1.39 15.33 20.73
N TYR A 526 1.07 14.32 19.93
CA TYR A 526 0.55 13.02 20.37
C TYR A 526 1.49 12.31 21.35
N ARG A 527 2.80 12.33 21.09
CA ARG A 527 3.81 11.66 21.94
C ARG A 527 3.80 12.14 23.40
N ASN A 528 3.23 13.32 23.66
CA ASN A 528 3.12 13.90 24.99
C ASN A 528 1.65 14.14 25.39
N GLU A 529 0.70 13.45 24.75
CA GLU A 529 -0.74 13.45 25.07
C GLU A 529 -1.38 14.85 25.07
N LEU A 530 -0.93 15.75 24.20
CA LEU A 530 -1.50 17.09 24.08
C LEU A 530 -2.91 17.03 23.47
N PHE A 531 -3.86 17.67 24.15
CA PHE A 531 -5.26 17.69 23.75
C PHE A 531 -5.51 18.28 22.34
N ILE A 532 -6.41 17.66 21.57
CA ILE A 532 -6.72 18.02 20.18
C ILE A 532 -7.01 19.51 19.97
N GLU A 533 -7.85 20.11 20.81
CA GLU A 533 -8.27 21.50 20.63
C GLU A 533 -7.13 22.50 20.87
N ILE A 534 -6.11 22.09 21.63
CA ILE A 534 -4.88 22.86 21.79
C ILE A 534 -3.95 22.59 20.60
N ALA A 535 -3.72 21.31 20.27
CA ALA A 535 -2.84 20.88 19.18
C ALA A 535 -3.24 21.50 17.83
N VAL A 536 -4.51 21.40 17.44
CA VAL A 536 -5.04 21.94 16.19
C VAL A 536 -4.97 23.47 16.18
N SER A 537 -5.22 24.15 17.31
CA SER A 537 -5.07 25.60 17.37
C SER A 537 -3.65 26.08 17.04
N LYS A 538 -2.62 25.31 17.43
CA LYS A 538 -1.22 25.60 17.13
C LYS A 538 -0.90 25.41 15.64
N TYR A 539 -1.51 24.40 15.01
CA TYR A 539 -1.44 24.18 13.57
C TYR A 539 -2.11 25.31 12.79
N LEU A 540 -3.32 25.73 13.16
CA LEU A 540 -4.08 26.78 12.46
C LEU A 540 -3.37 28.13 12.40
N LYS A 541 -2.53 28.46 13.40
CA LYS A 541 -1.67 29.66 13.37
C LYS A 541 -0.60 29.62 12.28
N ALA A 542 -0.18 28.43 11.84
CA ALA A 542 0.86 28.24 10.84
C ALA A 542 0.32 28.14 9.40
N VAL A 543 -0.97 27.91 9.20
CA VAL A 543 -1.52 27.63 7.85
C VAL A 543 -2.59 28.62 7.43
N ASP A 544 -2.72 28.82 6.13
CA ASP A 544 -3.90 29.48 5.56
C ASP A 544 -5.10 28.56 5.73
N HIS A 545 -6.20 29.10 6.26
CA HIS A 545 -7.41 28.35 6.51
C HIS A 545 -8.64 29.22 6.29
N GLN A 546 -9.76 28.54 6.05
CA GLN A 546 -11.10 29.12 6.01
C GLN A 546 -11.95 28.55 7.17
N THR A 547 -13.09 29.17 7.39
CA THR A 547 -14.05 28.85 8.46
C THR A 547 -15.45 28.82 7.88
#